data_AF-A0A1V6ACR1-F1
#
_entry.id   AF-A0A1V6ACR1-F1
#
_cell.length_a   1.000
_cell.length_b   1.000
_cell.length_c   1.000
_cell.angle_alpha   90.00
_cell.angle_beta   90.00
_cell.angle_gamma   90.00
#
_symmetry.space_group_name_H-M   'P 1'
#
loop_
_entity.id
_entity.type
_entity.pdbx_description
1 polymer ?
#
loop_
_entity_poly.entity_id
_entity_poly.type
_entity_poly.pdbx_seq_one_letter_code
_entity_poly.pdbx_strand_id
1 'polypeptide(L)'
;MAIIKQFDKRSGITYVYDSKSYYDKVKKCSRAKRTLIGRLDPETGEIIPTDGRNKGAKSRSTEASPDIDMAKRIRQLEDENRQLKLQINALKKEIDRLNDSRCK
;
A
#
# COMPACT_ATOMS: atom_id res chain seq x y z
N MET A 1 2.76 -15.42 -9.01
CA MET A 1 2.23 -15.44 -7.62
C MET A 1 0.73 -15.35 -7.73
N ALA A 2 -0.02 -15.99 -6.82
CA ALA A 2 -1.49 -16.02 -6.87
C ALA A 2 -2.08 -15.98 -5.45
N ILE A 3 -3.16 -15.21 -5.24
CA ILE A 3 -3.89 -15.15 -3.98
C ILE A 3 -4.96 -16.24 -3.98
N ILE A 4 -4.94 -17.11 -2.98
CA ILE A 4 -5.89 -18.23 -2.83
C ILE A 4 -6.72 -18.01 -1.57
N LYS A 5 -8.04 -18.04 -1.73
CA LYS A 5 -8.99 -18.05 -0.61
C LYS A 5 -9.43 -19.48 -0.35
N GLN A 6 -9.28 -19.95 0.88
CA GLN A 6 -9.63 -21.30 1.30
C GLN A 6 -10.60 -21.23 2.48
N PHE A 7 -11.83 -21.67 2.25
CA PHE A 7 -12.86 -21.73 3.27
C PHE A 7 -12.68 -22.97 4.17
N ASP A 8 -12.54 -22.76 5.46
CA ASP A 8 -12.55 -23.82 6.47
C ASP A 8 -13.97 -24.06 6.97
N LYS A 9 -14.57 -25.19 6.56
CA LYS A 9 -15.94 -25.58 6.94
C LYS A 9 -16.11 -25.83 8.43
N ARG A 10 -15.04 -26.16 9.16
CA ARG A 10 -15.12 -26.46 10.61
C ARG A 10 -15.25 -25.19 11.43
N SER A 11 -14.48 -24.17 11.08
CA SER A 11 -14.39 -22.91 11.81
C SER A 11 -15.28 -21.82 11.20
N GLY A 12 -15.77 -22.00 9.96
CA GLY A 12 -16.47 -20.97 9.20
C GLY A 12 -15.57 -19.82 8.73
N ILE A 13 -14.24 -19.96 8.85
CA ILE A 13 -13.26 -18.90 8.56
C ILE A 13 -12.69 -19.12 7.15
N THR A 14 -12.64 -18.05 6.36
CA THR A 14 -11.90 -18.08 5.09
C THR A 14 -10.46 -17.64 5.32
N TYR A 15 -9.51 -18.50 5.03
CA TYR A 15 -8.08 -18.17 5.09
C TYR A 15 -7.58 -17.71 3.72
N VAL A 16 -6.66 -16.75 3.72
CA VAL A 16 -6.07 -16.17 2.52
C VAL A 16 -4.58 -16.49 2.48
N TYR A 17 -4.13 -17.05 1.35
CA TYR A 17 -2.76 -17.48 1.13
C TYR A 17 -2.13 -16.81 -0.09
N ASP A 18 -0.84 -16.49 0.01
CA ASP A 18 0.01 -16.18 -1.15
C ASP A 18 0.63 -17.50 -1.65
N SER A 19 0.34 -17.84 -2.90
CA SER A 19 0.82 -19.05 -3.56
C SER A 19 1.91 -18.73 -4.58
N LYS A 20 3.10 -19.29 -4.35
CA LYS A 20 4.25 -19.17 -5.25
C LYS A 20 4.55 -20.53 -5.89
N SER A 21 4.30 -20.66 -7.19
CA SER A 21 4.66 -21.83 -7.97
C SER A 21 6.13 -21.78 -8.37
N TYR A 22 6.83 -22.91 -8.28
CA TYR A 22 8.21 -23.08 -8.70
C TYR A 22 8.41 -24.47 -9.32
N TYR A 23 9.41 -24.60 -10.18
CA TYR A 23 9.79 -25.89 -10.73
C TYR A 23 10.86 -26.53 -9.83
N ASP A 24 10.57 -27.68 -9.24
CA ASP A 24 11.53 -28.43 -8.44
C ASP A 24 12.41 -29.27 -9.36
N LYS A 25 13.67 -28.83 -9.54
CA LYS A 25 14.63 -29.50 -10.45
C LYS A 25 15.05 -30.89 -9.98
N VAL A 26 15.01 -31.16 -8.66
CA VAL A 26 15.37 -32.47 -8.10
C VAL A 26 14.26 -33.47 -8.38
N LYS A 27 13.02 -33.06 -8.11
CA LYS A 27 11.83 -33.91 -8.30
C LYS A 27 11.21 -33.82 -9.69
N LYS A 28 11.78 -33.00 -10.58
CA LYS A 28 11.33 -32.75 -11.97
C LYS A 28 9.82 -32.49 -12.11
N CYS A 29 9.22 -31.79 -11.16
CA CYS A 29 7.79 -31.48 -11.15
C CYS A 29 7.52 -30.03 -10.72
N SER A 30 6.39 -29.49 -11.16
CA SER A 30 5.89 -28.22 -10.66
C SER A 30 5.40 -28.39 -9.22
N ARG A 31 5.79 -27.46 -8.36
CA ARG A 31 5.39 -27.41 -6.95
C ARG A 31 4.94 -26.01 -6.61
N ALA A 32 4.16 -25.88 -5.54
CA ALA A 32 3.72 -24.59 -5.03
C ALA A 32 3.97 -24.49 -3.53
N LYS A 33 4.47 -23.35 -3.08
CA LYS A 33 4.60 -23.00 -1.66
C LYS A 33 3.53 -21.98 -1.32
N ARG A 34 2.70 -22.29 -0.31
CA ARG A 34 1.66 -21.40 0.21
C ARG A 34 2.12 -20.74 1.51
N THR A 35 1.95 -19.43 1.59
CA THR A 35 2.22 -18.64 2.80
C THR A 35 0.91 -18.04 3.28
N LEU A 36 0.53 -18.27 4.55
CA LEU A 36 -0.67 -17.68 5.13
C LEU A 36 -0.48 -16.16 5.25
N ILE A 37 -1.40 -15.40 4.64
CA ILE A 37 -1.46 -13.94 4.76
C ILE A 37 -2.33 -13.57 5.97
N GLY A 38 -3.50 -14.21 6.09
CA GLY A 38 -4.46 -13.94 7.16
C GLY A 38 -5.79 -14.64 6.97
N ARG A 39 -6.79 -14.21 7.72
CA ARG A 39 -8.20 -14.61 7.60
C ARG A 39 -9.01 -13.47 6.95
N LEU A 40 -10.02 -13.81 6.18
CA LEU A 40 -10.97 -12.87 5.61
C LEU A 40 -12.06 -12.59 6.65
N ASP A 41 -12.37 -11.33 6.86
CA ASP A 41 -13.56 -10.91 7.58
C ASP A 41 -14.78 -11.03 6.67
N PRO A 42 -15.82 -11.80 7.04
CA PRO A 42 -17.02 -11.94 6.21
C PRO A 42 -17.82 -10.64 6.04
N GLU A 43 -17.72 -9.67 6.95
CA GLU A 43 -18.51 -8.44 6.88
C GLU A 43 -17.80 -7.33 6.08
N THR A 44 -16.51 -7.14 6.32
CA THR A 44 -15.72 -6.07 5.67
C THR A 44 -15.02 -6.55 4.39
N GLY A 45 -14.84 -7.86 4.22
CA GLY A 45 -14.04 -8.42 3.14
C GLY A 45 -12.54 -8.17 3.28
N GLU A 46 -12.10 -7.58 4.40
CA GLU A 46 -10.70 -7.26 4.66
C GLU A 46 -9.92 -8.51 5.10
N ILE A 47 -8.59 -8.47 4.89
CA ILE A 47 -7.69 -9.55 5.30
C ILE A 47 -7.08 -9.19 6.65
N ILE A 48 -7.58 -9.84 7.70
CA ILE A 48 -7.11 -9.68 9.07
C ILE A 48 -5.95 -10.65 9.32
N PRO A 49 -4.77 -10.19 9.75
CA PRO A 49 -3.67 -11.08 10.09
C PRO A 49 -4.07 -12.02 11.25
N THR A 50 -3.72 -13.30 11.13
CA THR A 50 -4.02 -14.28 12.17
C THR A 50 -3.04 -14.12 13.35
N ASP A 51 -3.52 -14.25 14.58
CA ASP A 51 -2.70 -14.19 15.80
C ASP A 51 -1.67 -15.34 15.82
N GLY A 52 -0.48 -15.05 15.31
CA GLY A 52 0.78 -15.14 16.04
C GLY A 52 1.27 -16.51 16.56
N ARG A 53 0.53 -17.61 16.43
CA ARG A 53 0.95 -18.94 16.92
C ARG A 53 2.13 -19.54 16.15
N ASN A 54 2.71 -18.81 15.20
CA ASN A 54 4.11 -18.88 14.80
C ASN A 54 4.82 -17.58 15.17
N LYS A 55 5.44 -17.55 16.35
CA LYS A 55 6.27 -16.43 16.86
C LYS A 55 7.54 -16.13 16.03
N GLY A 56 7.69 -16.71 14.83
CA GLY A 56 8.74 -16.37 13.86
C GLY A 56 8.29 -15.39 12.76
N ALA A 57 7.00 -15.01 12.71
CA ALA A 57 6.47 -14.12 11.68
C ALA A 57 6.07 -12.73 12.21
N LYS A 58 6.32 -12.42 13.49
CA LYS A 58 6.15 -11.05 14.04
C LYS A 58 7.32 -10.11 13.68
N SER A 59 8.07 -10.43 12.62
CA SER A 59 9.13 -9.56 12.06
C SER A 59 9.11 -9.60 10.53
N ARG A 60 7.92 -9.57 9.93
CA ARG A 60 7.74 -9.01 8.58
C ARG A 60 6.65 -7.95 8.50
N SER A 61 6.25 -7.39 9.63
CA SER A 61 6.02 -5.94 9.70
C SER A 61 7.38 -5.22 9.65
N THR A 62 8.12 -5.44 8.56
CA THR A 62 9.34 -4.72 8.23
C THR A 62 9.31 -4.40 6.74
N GLU A 63 8.22 -3.77 6.29
CA GLU A 63 8.36 -2.66 5.35
C GLU A 63 8.53 -1.32 6.10
N ALA A 64 8.85 -1.39 7.40
CA ALA A 64 9.41 -0.27 8.14
C ALA A 64 10.93 -0.24 7.92
N SER A 65 11.33 0.35 6.79
CA SER A 65 12.54 1.17 6.63
C SER A 65 12.42 1.96 5.31
N PRO A 66 11.50 2.94 5.26
CA PRO A 66 11.88 4.28 4.83
C PRO A 66 11.15 5.39 5.63
N ASP A 67 11.01 5.25 6.95
CA ASP A 67 10.25 6.21 7.77
C ASP A 67 10.89 7.62 7.78
N ILE A 68 12.22 7.68 7.69
CA ILE A 68 12.98 8.94 7.52
C ILE A 68 12.71 9.57 6.13
N ASP A 69 12.47 8.75 5.11
CA ASP A 69 12.27 9.21 3.74
C ASP A 69 10.86 9.77 3.54
N MET A 70 9.86 9.15 4.16
CA MET A 70 8.47 9.64 4.09
C MET A 70 8.32 11.00 4.76
N ALA A 71 8.90 11.20 5.95
CA ALA A 71 8.87 12.50 6.64
C ALA A 71 9.56 13.61 5.81
N LYS A 72 10.69 13.31 5.18
CA LYS A 72 11.37 14.24 4.25
C LYS A 72 10.51 14.53 3.03
N ARG A 73 9.87 13.50 2.47
CA ARG A 73 8.98 13.63 1.32
C ARG A 73 7.76 14.49 1.65
N ILE A 74 7.17 14.31 2.83
CA ILE A 74 6.05 15.13 3.33
C ILE A 74 6.49 16.60 3.40
N ARG A 75 7.62 16.90 4.04
CA ARG A 75 8.13 18.28 4.15
C ARG A 75 8.39 18.89 2.76
N GLN A 76 8.98 18.12 1.85
CA GLN A 76 9.22 18.58 0.47
C GLN A 76 7.90 18.90 -0.25
N LEU A 77 6.89 18.03 -0.13
CA LEU A 77 5.57 18.26 -0.73
C LEU A 77 4.87 19.47 -0.13
N GLU A 78 5.01 19.71 1.18
CA GLU A 78 4.46 20.89 1.85
C GLU A 78 5.10 22.19 1.35
N ASP A 79 6.43 22.20 1.19
CA ASP A 79 7.18 23.35 0.65
C ASP A 79 6.80 23.63 -0.80
N GLU A 80 6.69 22.59 -1.64
CA GLU A 80 6.26 22.71 -3.04
C GLU A 80 4.84 23.26 -3.13
N ASN A 81 3.92 22.76 -2.30
CA ASN A 81 2.56 23.29 -2.21
C ASN A 81 2.53 24.77 -1.79
N ARG A 82 3.40 25.18 -0.87
CA ARG A 82 3.51 26.59 -0.46
C ARG A 82 3.99 27.48 -1.60
N GLN A 83 5.01 27.03 -2.34
CA GLN A 83 5.55 27.75 -3.49
C GLN A 83 4.50 27.89 -4.61
N LEU A 84 3.82 26.79 -4.96
CA LEU A 84 2.75 26.79 -5.97
C LEU A 84 1.62 27.76 -5.58
N LYS A 85 1.21 27.81 -4.31
CA LYS A 85 0.21 28.77 -3.82
C LYS A 85 0.66 30.23 -3.99
N LEU A 86 1.93 30.53 -3.72
CA LEU A 86 2.48 31.88 -3.91
C LEU A 86 2.50 32.26 -5.39
N GLN A 87 2.92 31.35 -6.26
CA GLN A 87 2.93 31.58 -7.71
C GLN A 87 1.51 31.83 -8.25
N ILE A 88 0.54 31.02 -7.82
CA ILE A 88 -0.88 31.22 -8.18
C ILE A 88 -1.35 32.61 -7.75
N ASN A 89 -1.03 33.04 -6.53
CA ASN A 89 -1.41 34.37 -6.05
C ASN A 89 -0.74 35.50 -6.84
N ALA A 90 0.54 35.35 -7.21
CA ALA A 90 1.25 36.32 -8.02
C ALA A 90 0.64 36.44 -9.42
N LEU A 91 0.39 35.30 -10.08
CA LEU A 91 -0.25 35.26 -11.40
C LEU A 91 -1.65 35.86 -11.37
N LYS A 92 -2.44 35.59 -10.33
CA LYS A 92 -3.76 36.22 -10.15
C LYS A 92 -3.67 37.75 -10.10
N LYS A 93 -2.75 38.30 -9.31
CA LYS A 93 -2.52 39.76 -9.24
C LYS A 93 -2.06 40.36 -10.57
N GLU A 94 -1.35 39.59 -11.39
CA GLU A 94 -0.90 40.03 -12.70
C GLU A 94 -2.05 40.02 -13.72
N ILE A 95 -2.90 38.99 -13.67
CA ILE A 95 -4.15 38.94 -14.42
C ILE A 95 -5.06 40.12 -14.04
N ASP A 96 -5.21 40.42 -12.75
CA ASP A 96 -6.02 41.55 -12.28
C ASP A 96 -5.48 42.88 -12.81
N ARG A 97 -4.15 43.09 -12.74
CA ARG A 97 -3.51 44.28 -13.31
C ARG A 97 -3.74 44.40 -14.81
N LEU A 98 -3.58 43.32 -15.56
CA LEU A 98 -3.81 43.30 -17.01
C LEU A 98 -5.28 43.56 -17.35
N ASN A 99 -6.21 43.01 -16.57
CA ASN A 99 -7.65 43.26 -16.74
C ASN A 99 -7.99 44.75 -16.47
N ASP A 100 -7.46 45.32 -15.39
CA ASP A 100 -7.62 46.76 -15.08
C ASP A 100 -7.03 47.65 -16.18
N SER A 101 -5.92 47.22 -16.79
CA SER A 101 -5.26 47.92 -17.90
C SER A 101 -6.07 47.83 -19.19
N ARG A 102 -6.83 46.75 -19.38
CA ARG A 102 -7.64 46.47 -20.57
C ARG A 102 -9.03 47.13 -20.52
N CYS A 103 -9.46 47.57 -19.33
CA CYS A 103 -10.72 48.29 -19.11
C CYS A 103 -10.59 49.83 -19.18
N LYS A 104 -9.39 50.37 -19.45
CA LYS A 104 -9.17 51.78 -19.82
C LYS A 104 -8.96 51.89 -21.33
#